data_AF-A0A820S545-F1
#
_entry.id   AF-A0A820S545-F1
#
_cell.length_a   1.000
_cell.length_b   1.000
_cell.length_c   1.000
_cell.angle_alpha   90.00
_cell.angle_beta   90.00
_cell.angle_gamma   90.00
#
_symmetry.space_group_name_H-M   'P 1'
#
loop_
_entity.id
_entity.type
_entity.pdbx_description
1 polymer ?
#
loop_
_entity_poly.entity_id
_entity_poly.type
_entity_poly.pdbx_seq_one_letter_code
_entity_poly.pdbx_strand_id
1 'polypeptide(L)'
;PGWTTNATTEEFSSSIIKAFNYSTSDELDTYSYAGEFATYRGGGYVYEFRGRLSDMKTNLSTLHQLDWIDEKTRAVFIQLTLYNPSVQLLTAVTLLAKF
;
A
#
# COMPACT_ATOMS: atom_id res chain seq x y z
N PRO A 1 -7.30 15.60 -7.40
CA PRO A 1 -7.34 14.28 -6.71
C PRO A 1 -6.14 14.20 -5.76
N GLY A 2 -6.29 13.70 -4.53
CA GLY A 2 -5.24 13.70 -3.50
C GLY A 2 -3.98 12.91 -3.85
N TRP A 3 -4.05 12.10 -4.90
CA TRP A 3 -2.96 11.25 -5.39
C TRP A 3 -1.99 11.97 -6.36
N THR A 4 -1.75 13.27 -6.17
CA THR A 4 -0.74 14.03 -6.91
C THR A 4 0.09 14.81 -5.92
N THR A 5 1.36 14.46 -5.72
CA THR A 5 2.27 15.30 -4.93
C THR A 5 2.89 16.32 -5.88
N ASN A 6 2.80 17.60 -5.52
CA ASN A 6 3.61 18.66 -6.14
C ASN A 6 5.03 18.70 -5.52
N ALA A 7 5.41 17.66 -4.79
CA ALA A 7 6.64 17.64 -4.03
C ALA A 7 7.82 17.38 -4.98
N THR A 8 8.80 18.26 -4.93
CA THR A 8 10.08 18.06 -5.60
C THR A 8 10.74 16.80 -5.06
N THR A 9 11.40 16.06 -5.95
CA THR A 9 12.02 14.75 -5.70
C THR A 9 13.09 14.73 -4.59
N GLU A 10 13.43 15.89 -4.04
CA GLU A 10 14.48 16.08 -3.02
C GLU A 10 13.94 16.07 -1.57
N GLU A 11 12.62 16.21 -1.35
CA GLU A 11 12.06 16.34 0.01
C GLU A 11 11.64 15.00 0.64
N PHE A 12 11.38 13.96 -0.16
CA PHE A 12 10.80 12.70 0.31
C PHE A 12 11.60 11.47 -0.09
N SER A 13 11.49 10.41 0.72
CA SER A 13 12.09 9.12 0.40
C SER A 13 11.49 8.55 -0.90
N SER A 14 12.30 7.79 -1.65
CA SER A 14 11.85 7.20 -2.91
C SER A 14 10.64 6.26 -2.74
N SER A 15 10.49 5.64 -1.57
CA SER A 15 9.31 4.82 -1.24
C SER A 15 8.03 5.65 -1.09
N ILE A 16 8.12 6.85 -0.53
CA ILE A 16 6.97 7.78 -0.45
C ILE A 16 6.60 8.25 -1.85
N ILE A 17 7.57 8.69 -2.65
CA ILE A 17 7.31 9.19 -4.01
C ILE A 17 6.62 8.10 -4.86
N LYS A 18 7.12 6.86 -4.80
CA LYS A 18 6.51 5.72 -5.49
C LYS A 18 5.08 5.43 -5.03
N ALA A 19 4.76 5.68 -3.77
CA ALA A 19 3.41 5.42 -3.25
C ALA A 19 2.34 6.30 -3.91
N PHE A 20 2.70 7.45 -4.47
CA PHE A 20 1.77 8.31 -5.21
C PHE A 20 1.73 8.02 -6.71
N ASN A 21 2.52 7.04 -7.19
CA ASN A 21 2.41 6.57 -8.56
C ASN A 21 1.41 5.41 -8.62
N TYR A 22 0.46 5.51 -9.53
CA TYR A 22 -0.47 4.43 -9.80
C TYR A 22 0.27 3.27 -10.46
N SER A 23 0.05 2.06 -9.96
CA SER A 23 0.53 0.82 -10.56
C SER A 23 -0.63 -0.02 -11.04
N THR A 24 -0.48 -0.62 -12.20
CA THR A 24 -1.45 -1.53 -12.82
C THR A 24 -1.43 -2.90 -12.15
N SER A 25 -2.49 -3.69 -12.39
CA SER A 25 -2.60 -5.07 -11.88
C SER A 25 -1.42 -5.93 -12.32
N ASP A 26 -0.98 -5.75 -13.57
CA ASP A 26 0.10 -6.52 -14.20
C ASP A 26 1.47 -6.15 -13.59
N GLU A 27 1.70 -4.87 -13.29
CA GLU A 27 2.93 -4.41 -12.63
C GLU A 27 3.03 -4.91 -11.18
N LEU A 28 1.89 -5.07 -10.51
CA LEU A 28 1.82 -5.54 -9.13
C LEU A 28 1.70 -7.07 -9.01
N ASP A 29 1.51 -7.78 -10.13
CA ASP A 29 1.18 -9.22 -10.16
C ASP A 29 0.03 -9.57 -9.21
N THR A 30 -1.01 -8.73 -9.21
CA THR A 30 -2.17 -8.84 -8.31
C THR A 30 -3.42 -9.25 -9.07
N TYR A 31 -4.23 -10.09 -8.43
CA TYR A 31 -5.54 -10.47 -8.94
C TYR A 31 -6.62 -9.50 -8.46
N SER A 32 -7.74 -9.48 -9.19
CA SER A 32 -8.93 -8.75 -8.76
C SER A 32 -9.48 -9.34 -7.47
N TYR A 33 -9.86 -8.50 -6.51
CA TYR A 33 -10.52 -8.93 -5.28
C TYR A 33 -12.02 -8.70 -5.36
N ALA A 34 -12.81 -9.77 -5.39
CA ALA A 34 -14.26 -9.70 -5.32
C ALA A 34 -14.70 -9.56 -3.86
N GLY A 35 -15.07 -8.34 -3.45
CA GLY A 35 -15.73 -8.09 -2.18
C GLY A 35 -17.24 -8.31 -2.27
N GLU A 36 -17.91 -8.35 -1.13
CA GLU A 36 -19.36 -8.57 -1.01
C GLU A 36 -20.21 -7.57 -1.81
N PHE A 37 -19.77 -6.30 -1.89
CA PHE A 37 -20.53 -5.21 -2.54
C PHE A 37 -19.82 -4.60 -3.76
N ALA A 38 -18.55 -4.96 -4.01
CA ALA A 38 -17.77 -4.42 -5.11
C ALA A 38 -16.58 -5.30 -5.46
N THR A 39 -16.22 -5.33 -6.75
CA THR A 39 -14.95 -5.90 -7.21
C THR A 39 -13.90 -4.79 -7.23
N TYR A 40 -12.82 -4.99 -6.50
CA TYR A 40 -11.62 -4.16 -6.53
C TYR A 40 -10.64 -4.72 -7.56
N ARG A 41 -10.25 -3.90 -8.52
CA ARG A 41 -9.20 -4.27 -9.48
C ARG A 41 -7.86 -4.34 -8.74
N GLY A 42 -6.92 -5.14 -9.23
CA GLY A 42 -5.62 -5.33 -8.54
C GLY A 42 -4.68 -4.12 -8.62
N GLY A 43 -4.95 -3.16 -9.50
CA GLY A 43 -4.18 -1.92 -9.57
C GLY A 43 -4.48 -0.94 -8.43
N GLY A 44 -3.54 -0.03 -8.17
CA GLY A 44 -3.69 0.98 -7.13
C GLY A 44 -2.42 1.76 -6.84
N TYR A 45 -2.48 2.55 -5.77
CA TYR A 45 -1.35 3.27 -5.20
C TYR A 45 -0.78 2.43 -4.07
N VAL A 46 0.54 2.16 -4.10
CA VAL A 46 1.14 1.14 -3.23
C VAL A 46 2.36 1.66 -2.48
N TYR A 47 2.32 1.55 -1.16
CA TYR A 47 3.49 1.73 -0.30
C TYR A 47 4.03 0.37 0.16
N GLU A 48 5.27 0.06 -0.19
CA GLU A 48 5.92 -1.19 0.23
C GLU A 48 6.60 -1.05 1.60
N PHE A 49 6.26 -1.96 2.51
CA PHE A 49 6.90 -2.08 3.81
C PHE A 49 8.31 -2.68 3.70
N ARG A 50 9.33 -1.83 3.50
CA ARG A 50 10.74 -2.25 3.40
C ARG A 50 11.63 -1.50 4.39
N GLY A 51 12.64 -2.19 4.91
CA GLY A 51 13.69 -1.59 5.75
C GLY A 51 13.41 -1.68 7.25
N ARG A 52 13.92 -0.70 8.02
CA ARG A 52 13.79 -0.68 9.48
C ARG A 52 12.42 -0.18 9.89
N LEU A 53 11.91 -0.71 11.00
CA LEU A 53 10.62 -0.31 11.56
C LEU A 53 10.55 1.21 11.87
N SER A 54 11.67 1.81 12.28
CA SER A 54 11.75 3.27 12.51
C SER A 54 11.42 4.05 11.24
N ASP A 55 12.03 3.67 10.12
CA ASP A 55 11.94 4.39 8.86
C ASP A 55 10.53 4.21 8.27
N MET A 56 9.99 3.00 8.39
CA MET A 56 8.61 2.70 8.00
C MET A 56 7.59 3.50 8.80
N LYS A 57 7.78 3.64 10.12
CA LYS A 57 6.90 4.47 10.96
C LYS A 57 6.94 5.94 10.57
N THR A 58 8.14 6.47 10.30
CA THR A 58 8.31 7.85 9.84
C THR A 58 7.60 8.05 8.49
N ASN A 59 7.85 7.18 7.51
CA ASN A 59 7.22 7.25 6.20
C ASN A 59 5.69 7.15 6.27
N LEU A 60 5.15 6.25 7.10
CA LEU A 60 3.70 6.15 7.30
C LEU A 60 3.10 7.44 7.91
N SER A 61 3.83 8.07 8.83
CA SER A 61 3.42 9.34 9.41
C SER A 61 3.39 10.45 8.36
N THR A 62 4.39 10.46 7.46
CA THR A 62 4.43 11.38 6.32
C THR A 62 3.29 11.10 5.33
N LEU A 63 3.03 9.85 4.95
CA LEU A 63 1.91 9.51 4.06
C LEU A 63 0.56 9.92 4.65
N HIS A 64 0.38 9.77 5.96
CA HIS A 64 -0.81 10.26 6.65
C HIS A 64 -0.92 11.78 6.59
N GLN A 65 0.16 12.52 6.79
CA GLN A 65 0.17 13.99 6.68
C GLN A 65 -0.09 14.50 5.26
N LEU A 66 0.22 13.68 4.25
CA LEU A 66 0.00 13.98 2.84
C LEU A 66 -1.36 13.48 2.33
N ASP A 67 -2.26 13.07 3.24
CA ASP A 67 -3.59 12.54 2.91
C ASP A 67 -3.53 11.40 1.87
N TRP A 68 -2.53 10.52 1.97
CA TRP A 68 -2.41 9.35 1.08
C TRP A 68 -3.63 8.42 1.21
N ILE A 69 -4.35 8.46 2.32
CA ILE A 69 -5.69 7.86 2.44
C ILE A 69 -6.65 9.03 2.66
N ASP A 70 -7.41 9.36 1.62
CA ASP A 70 -8.34 10.49 1.59
C ASP A 70 -9.82 10.05 1.50
N GLU A 71 -10.73 11.03 1.49
CA GLU A 71 -12.17 10.86 1.30
C GLU A 71 -12.59 10.20 -0.04
N LYS A 72 -11.67 10.03 -0.99
CA LYS A 72 -11.92 9.33 -2.26
C LYS A 72 -11.43 7.89 -2.22
N THR A 73 -10.75 7.48 -1.16
CA THR A 73 -10.25 6.12 -0.97
C THR A 73 -11.40 5.15 -0.72
N ARG A 74 -11.60 4.19 -1.61
CA ARG A 74 -12.69 3.20 -1.51
C ARG A 74 -12.33 1.98 -0.67
N ALA A 75 -11.06 1.61 -0.67
CA ALA A 75 -10.56 0.47 0.08
C ALA A 75 -9.04 0.55 0.27
N VAL A 76 -8.57 -0.02 1.37
CA VAL A 76 -7.16 -0.23 1.66
C VAL A 76 -6.92 -1.71 1.90
N PHE A 77 -5.97 -2.26 1.14
CA PHE A 77 -5.47 -3.62 1.29
C PHE A 77 -4.12 -3.60 2.00
N ILE A 78 -3.98 -4.41 3.05
CA ILE A 78 -2.69 -4.68 3.70
C ILE A 78 -2.40 -6.16 3.53
N GLN A 79 -1.35 -6.47 2.79
CA GLN A 79 -0.93 -7.84 2.49
C GLN A 79 0.43 -8.11 3.10
N LEU A 80 0.54 -9.21 3.84
CA LEU A 80 1.77 -9.64 4.48
C LEU A 80 1.87 -11.16 4.49
N THR A 81 3.09 -11.64 4.29
CA THR A 81 3.41 -13.07 4.31
C THR A 81 4.40 -13.36 5.43
N LEU A 82 4.04 -14.29 6.29
CA LEU A 82 4.82 -14.70 7.44
C LEU A 82 5.30 -16.14 7.24
N TYR A 83 6.56 -16.40 7.53
CA TYR A 83 7.13 -17.75 7.48
C TYR A 83 7.62 -18.17 8.87
N ASN A 84 7.10 -19.30 9.36
CA ASN A 84 7.56 -19.94 10.59
C ASN A 84 8.42 -21.17 10.23
N PRO A 85 9.75 -21.07 10.29
CA PRO A 85 10.64 -22.17 9.90
C PRO A 85 10.55 -23.38 10.82
N SER A 86 10.20 -23.19 12.10
CA SER A 86 10.16 -24.26 13.09
C SER A 86 9.11 -25.33 12.77
N VAL A 87 8.04 -24.94 12.08
CA VAL A 87 6.96 -25.84 11.64
C VAL A 87 6.76 -25.82 10.11
N GLN A 88 7.67 -25.18 9.38
CA GLN A 88 7.61 -25.03 7.91
C GLN A 88 6.28 -24.45 7.41
N LEU A 89 5.71 -23.49 8.16
CA LEU A 89 4.41 -22.92 7.85
C LEU A 89 4.57 -21.55 7.18
N LEU A 90 3.97 -21.41 6.00
CA LEU A 90 3.77 -20.12 5.33
C LEU A 90 2.35 -19.63 5.59
N THR A 91 2.21 -18.41 6.09
CA THR A 91 0.91 -17.76 6.36
C THR A 91 0.81 -16.49 5.54
N ALA A 92 -0.17 -16.42 4.63
CA ALA A 92 -0.51 -15.20 3.91
C ALA A 92 -1.71 -14.53 4.58
N VAL A 93 -1.57 -13.25 4.93
CA VAL A 93 -2.60 -12.45 5.58
C VAL A 93 -2.97 -11.29 4.65
N THR A 94 -4.27 -11.13 4.39
CA THR A 94 -4.83 -9.98 3.69
C THR A 94 -5.86 -9.32 4.59
N LEU A 95 -5.64 -8.06 4.94
CA LEU A 95 -6.61 -7.22 5.65
C LEU A 95 -7.21 -6.23 4.65
N LEU A 96 -8.54 -6.14 4.65
CA LEU A 96 -9.29 -5.21 3.81
C LEU A 96 -10.08 -4.27 4.71
N ALA A 97 -9.79 -2.97 4.62
CA ALA A 97 -10.63 -1.91 5.13
C ALA A 97 -11.39 -1.26 3.97
N LYS A 98 -12.72 -1.21 4.06
CA LYS A 98 -13.61 -0.58 3.08
C LYS A 98 -14.23 0.68 3.68
N PHE A 99 -14.41 1.71 2.86
CA PHE A 99 -15.02 2.99 3.23
C PHE A 99 -16.26 3.28 2.38
#